data_AF-A0A0M0I1I4-F1
#
_entry.id   AF-A0A0M0I1I4-F1
#
_cell.length_a   1.000
_cell.length_b   1.000
_cell.length_c   1.000
_cell.angle_alpha   90.00
_cell.angle_beta   90.00
_cell.angle_gamma   90.00
#
_symmetry.space_group_name_H-M   'P 1'
#
loop_
_entity.id
_entity.type
_entity.pdbx_description
1 polymer ?
#
loop_
_entity_poly.entity_id
_entity_poly.type
_entity_poly.pdbx_seq_one_letter_code
_entity_poly.pdbx_strand_id
1 'polypeptide(L)'
;MADNTIDLSNIRSKTLPFSVYCNQPLRMSISSRNGGLLASDGNQEFGVNRYLLEISIAKLGIKKQISSSDLTSENSVDSSGVIPFSTQGEIRVTLEDDLLYAGNYQDVIEIDVYPSINDIKQ
;
A
#
# COMPACT_ATOMS: atom_id res chain seq x y z
N MET A 1 -0.42 3.36 18.72
CA MET A 1 0.73 3.23 17.81
C MET A 1 0.25 2.31 16.70
N ALA A 2 0.18 2.81 15.46
CA ALA A 2 -0.21 1.96 14.35
C ALA A 2 0.92 0.94 14.11
N ASP A 3 0.57 -0.34 14.02
CA ASP A 3 1.49 -1.38 13.55
C ASP A 3 1.76 -1.09 12.07
N ASN A 4 2.98 -0.69 11.74
CA ASN A 4 3.39 -0.39 10.36
C ASN A 4 3.99 -1.63 9.67
N THR A 5 3.82 -2.83 10.26
CA THR A 5 4.41 -4.06 9.77
C THR A 5 3.34 -5.10 9.43
N ILE A 6 3.42 -5.63 8.21
CA ILE A 6 2.61 -6.74 7.75
C ILE A 6 3.46 -8.01 7.78
N ASP A 7 3.14 -8.91 8.70
CA ASP A 7 3.73 -10.25 8.77
C ASP A 7 2.79 -11.25 8.10
N LEU A 8 3.28 -11.90 7.04
CA LEU A 8 2.58 -12.91 6.25
C LEU A 8 3.21 -14.31 6.40
N SER A 9 4.10 -14.51 7.37
CA SER A 9 4.86 -15.76 7.52
C SER A 9 3.96 -17.00 7.68
N ASN A 10 2.78 -16.83 8.26
CA ASN A 10 1.83 -17.92 8.53
C ASN A 10 0.43 -17.67 7.97
N ILE A 11 0.24 -16.58 7.22
CA ILE A 11 -1.07 -16.16 6.69
C ILE A 11 -0.91 -15.60 5.28
N ARG A 12 -1.88 -15.88 4.41
CA ARG A 12 -1.83 -15.40 3.02
C ARG A 12 -2.17 -13.92 2.88
N SER A 13 -2.87 -13.35 3.85
CA SER A 13 -3.32 -11.97 3.79
C SER A 13 -3.45 -11.35 5.17
N LYS A 14 -3.08 -10.07 5.29
CA LYS A 14 -3.24 -9.27 6.50
C LYS A 14 -3.80 -7.90 6.11
N THR A 15 -4.72 -7.40 6.92
CA THR A 15 -5.25 -6.04 6.82
C THR A 15 -4.71 -5.20 7.96
N LEU A 16 -4.24 -3.99 7.64
CA LEU A 16 -3.86 -2.96 8.59
C LEU A 16 -4.80 -1.76 8.47
N PRO A 17 -5.46 -1.35 9.56
CA PRO A 17 -6.19 -0.10 9.59
C PRO A 17 -5.24 1.09 9.65
N PHE A 18 -5.61 2.19 9.02
CA PHE A 18 -4.92 3.47 9.17
C PHE A 18 -5.93 4.61 9.33
N SER A 19 -5.50 5.69 9.97
CA SER A 19 -6.31 6.89 10.16
C SER A 19 -5.81 8.00 9.24
N VAL A 20 -6.74 8.71 8.61
CA VAL A 20 -6.46 9.90 7.81
C VAL A 20 -7.14 11.09 8.45
N TYR A 21 -6.35 12.15 8.61
CA TYR A 21 -6.78 13.42 9.17
C TYR A 21 -6.28 14.55 8.27
N CYS A 22 -7.15 15.06 7.40
CA CYS A 22 -6.86 16.20 6.54
C CYS A 22 -8.03 17.20 6.55
N ASN A 23 -7.70 18.49 6.50
CA ASN A 23 -8.66 19.59 6.37
C ASN A 23 -8.82 20.05 4.90
N GLN A 24 -8.26 19.32 3.95
CA GLN A 24 -8.29 19.57 2.52
C GLN A 24 -8.51 18.24 1.78
N PRO A 25 -8.96 18.27 0.50
CA PRO A 25 -8.93 17.07 -0.33
C PRO A 25 -7.51 16.51 -0.36
N LEU A 26 -7.37 15.19 -0.39
CA LEU A 26 -6.07 14.53 -0.43
C LEU A 26 -5.76 13.89 -1.78
N ARG A 27 -4.47 13.70 -2.01
CA ARG A 27 -3.88 12.77 -2.98
C ARG A 27 -2.91 11.85 -2.22
N MET A 28 -2.97 10.57 -2.52
CA MET A 28 -2.01 9.58 -2.05
C MET A 28 -1.21 9.07 -3.23
N SER A 29 0.10 8.93 -3.04
CA SER A 29 0.97 8.19 -3.93
C SER A 29 1.44 6.92 -3.24
N ILE A 30 1.56 5.86 -4.00
CA ILE A 30 1.93 4.54 -3.50
C ILE A 30 3.01 3.96 -4.41
N SER A 31 4.08 3.47 -3.81
CA SER A 31 5.17 2.77 -4.50
C SER A 31 5.70 1.64 -3.62
N SER A 32 6.42 0.72 -4.25
CA SER A 32 7.12 -0.39 -3.61
C SER A 32 8.58 -0.32 -4.00
N ARG A 33 9.46 -0.50 -3.01
CA ARG A 33 10.90 -0.47 -3.23
C ARG A 33 11.37 -1.55 -4.21
N ASN A 34 10.78 -2.75 -4.14
CA ASN A 34 11.22 -3.90 -4.92
C ASN A 34 10.18 -4.38 -5.94
N GLY A 35 9.00 -3.77 -5.99
CA GLY A 35 7.86 -4.25 -6.79
C GLY A 35 7.28 -5.57 -6.28
N GLY A 36 7.50 -5.92 -5.01
CA GLY A 36 7.17 -7.22 -4.43
C GLY A 36 8.13 -7.63 -3.31
N LEU A 37 7.88 -8.78 -2.70
CA LEU A 37 8.72 -9.34 -1.65
C LEU A 37 10.02 -9.90 -2.23
N LEU A 38 11.14 -9.22 -1.95
CA LEU A 38 12.47 -9.71 -2.31
C LEU A 38 12.84 -10.91 -1.42
N ALA A 39 13.10 -12.04 -2.06
CA ALA A 39 13.50 -13.29 -1.42
C ALA A 39 15.02 -13.35 -1.23
N SER A 40 15.48 -13.57 0.00
CA SER A 40 16.92 -13.71 0.30
C SER A 40 17.21 -14.61 1.50
N ASP A 41 18.36 -15.28 1.48
CA ASP A 41 18.90 -16.03 2.62
C ASP A 41 19.94 -15.24 3.44
N GLY A 42 20.13 -13.96 3.11
CA GLY A 42 21.12 -13.06 3.69
C GLY A 42 22.45 -12.97 2.92
N ASN A 43 22.72 -13.91 2.01
CA ASN A 43 23.92 -13.89 1.16
C ASN A 43 23.57 -13.73 -0.33
N GLN A 44 22.42 -14.25 -0.75
CA GLN A 44 21.96 -14.23 -2.12
C GLN A 44 20.48 -13.79 -2.22
N GLU A 45 20.15 -13.15 -3.34
CA GLU A 45 18.76 -12.85 -3.73
C GLU A 45 18.27 -13.90 -4.74
N PHE A 46 17.04 -14.37 -4.57
CA PHE A 46 16.47 -15.45 -5.39
C PHE A 46 15.37 -14.98 -6.35
N GLY A 47 14.86 -13.76 -6.16
CA GLY A 47 13.80 -13.19 -6.96
C GLY A 47 12.81 -12.38 -6.13
N VAL A 48 11.77 -11.88 -6.80
CA VAL A 48 10.73 -11.06 -6.21
C VAL A 48 9.40 -11.80 -6.31
N ASN A 49 8.76 -12.04 -5.16
CA ASN A 49 7.43 -12.62 -5.07
C ASN A 49 6.38 -11.52 -5.06
N ARG A 50 5.37 -11.66 -5.91
CA ARG A 50 4.34 -10.64 -6.04
C ARG A 50 3.29 -10.75 -4.94
N TYR A 51 2.70 -9.61 -4.62
CA TYR A 51 1.52 -9.52 -3.78
C TYR A 51 0.53 -8.54 -4.40
N LEU A 52 -0.70 -8.68 -3.96
CA LEU A 52 -1.78 -7.76 -4.28
C LEU A 52 -1.95 -6.77 -3.14
N LEU A 53 -1.81 -5.47 -3.45
CA LEU A 53 -2.08 -4.38 -2.53
C LEU A 53 -3.49 -3.85 -2.76
N GLU A 54 -4.31 -3.85 -1.73
CA GLU A 54 -5.63 -3.24 -1.72
C GLU A 54 -5.64 -2.07 -0.73
N ILE A 55 -6.07 -0.89 -1.21
CA ILE A 55 -6.24 0.30 -0.38
C ILE A 55 -7.68 0.75 -0.48
N SER A 56 -8.31 0.98 0.67
CA SER A 56 -9.67 1.48 0.72
C SER A 56 -9.87 2.56 1.78
N ILE A 57 -10.62 3.59 1.43
CA ILE A 57 -11.08 4.64 2.34
C ILE A 57 -12.55 4.91 2.00
N ALA A 58 -13.46 4.19 2.66
CA ALA A 58 -14.88 4.16 2.30
C ALA A 58 -15.53 5.56 2.24
N LYS A 59 -15.23 6.43 3.21
CA LYS A 59 -15.78 7.81 3.24
C LYS A 59 -15.30 8.69 2.09
N LEU A 60 -14.20 8.34 1.43
CA LEU A 60 -13.66 9.04 0.27
C LEU A 60 -14.01 8.36 -1.06
N GLY A 61 -14.75 7.25 -1.03
CA GLY A 61 -15.02 6.45 -2.23
C GLY A 61 -13.76 5.80 -2.83
N ILE A 62 -12.64 5.82 -2.11
CA ILE A 62 -11.37 5.26 -2.58
C ILE A 62 -11.41 3.75 -2.40
N LYS A 63 -11.24 3.02 -3.50
CA LYS A 63 -10.97 1.59 -3.52
C LYS A 63 -10.03 1.29 -4.70
N LYS A 64 -8.83 0.83 -4.40
CA LYS A 64 -7.81 0.46 -5.39
C LYS A 64 -7.22 -0.88 -5.07
N GLN A 65 -6.90 -1.60 -6.12
CA GLN A 65 -6.23 -2.88 -6.09
C GLN A 65 -5.10 -2.80 -7.11
N ILE A 66 -3.88 -3.09 -6.69
CA ILE A 66 -2.66 -2.86 -7.47
C ILE A 66 -1.74 -4.07 -7.27
N SER A 67 -1.26 -4.64 -8.38
CA SER A 67 -0.21 -5.66 -8.33
C SER A 67 1.09 -5.01 -7.84
N SER A 68 1.84 -5.68 -6.97
CA SER A 68 3.12 -5.16 -6.50
C SER A 68 4.09 -4.86 -7.64
N SER A 69 4.01 -5.60 -8.75
CA SER A 69 4.84 -5.36 -9.94
C SER A 69 4.63 -3.98 -10.55
N ASP A 70 3.43 -3.43 -10.41
CA ASP A 70 3.06 -2.13 -10.98
C ASP A 70 3.44 -0.98 -10.03
N LEU A 71 3.81 -1.30 -8.79
CA LEU A 71 4.25 -0.37 -7.76
C LEU A 71 5.73 -0.01 -7.84
N THR A 72 6.49 -0.55 -8.80
CA THR A 72 7.86 -0.07 -9.08
C THR A 72 7.89 1.39 -9.56
N SER A 73 6.73 1.89 -10.02
CA SER A 73 6.49 3.31 -10.26
C SER A 73 5.34 3.81 -9.40
N GLU A 74 5.33 5.12 -9.17
CA GLU A 74 4.32 5.79 -8.37
C GLU A 74 2.91 5.59 -8.93
N ASN A 75 2.00 5.08 -8.10
CA ASN A 75 0.58 4.96 -8.38
C ASN A 75 -0.19 5.95 -7.52
N SER A 76 -0.96 6.84 -8.16
CA SER A 76 -1.68 7.90 -7.46
C SER A 76 -3.18 7.63 -7.33
N VAL A 77 -3.75 8.11 -6.23
CA VAL A 77 -5.18 8.05 -5.91
C VAL A 77 -5.57 9.37 -5.26
N ASP A 78 -6.67 9.98 -5.70
CA ASP A 78 -7.21 11.19 -5.07
C ASP A 78 -8.58 10.95 -4.42
N SER A 79 -8.94 11.89 -3.56
CA SER A 79 -10.22 11.94 -2.86
C SER A 79 -11.36 12.55 -3.68
N SER A 80 -11.12 12.89 -4.95
CA SER A 80 -12.10 13.49 -5.86
C SER A 80 -12.85 14.70 -5.26
N GLY A 81 -12.13 15.54 -4.52
CA GLY A 81 -12.65 16.75 -3.87
C GLY A 81 -13.29 16.54 -2.50
N VAL A 82 -13.41 15.30 -2.01
CA VAL A 82 -13.96 15.01 -0.67
C VAL A 82 -12.91 15.27 0.41
N ILE A 83 -13.27 16.02 1.45
CA ILE A 83 -12.37 16.37 2.57
C ILE A 83 -12.49 15.35 3.71
N PRO A 84 -11.44 14.55 4.02
CA PRO A 84 -11.45 13.59 5.12
C PRO A 84 -11.03 14.26 6.43
N PHE A 85 -11.93 15.07 7.01
CA PHE A 85 -11.70 15.69 8.34
C PHE A 85 -11.24 14.65 9.36
N SER A 86 -11.87 13.47 9.39
CA SER A 86 -11.38 12.30 10.08
C SER A 86 -12.03 11.04 9.48
N THR A 87 -11.19 10.14 8.96
CA THR A 87 -11.65 8.86 8.42
C THR A 87 -10.66 7.76 8.72
N GLN A 88 -11.17 6.52 8.71
CA GLN A 88 -10.36 5.32 8.74
C GLN A 88 -10.29 4.74 7.33
N GLY A 89 -9.13 4.18 7.01
CA GLY A 89 -8.89 3.40 5.82
C GLY A 89 -8.27 2.05 6.19
N GLU A 90 -8.15 1.20 5.18
CA GLU A 90 -7.56 -0.13 5.31
C GLU A 90 -6.59 -0.37 4.17
N ILE A 91 -5.41 -0.87 4.54
CA ILE A 91 -4.45 -1.48 3.62
C ILE A 91 -4.55 -2.98 3.81
N ARG A 92 -4.72 -3.73 2.73
CA ARG A 92 -4.65 -5.19 2.74
C ARG A 92 -3.58 -5.63 1.76
N VAL A 93 -2.72 -6.52 2.23
CA VAL A 93 -1.74 -7.20 1.38
C VAL A 93 -2.13 -8.67 1.30
N THR A 94 -2.09 -9.23 0.10
CA THR A 94 -2.39 -10.64 -0.15
C THR A 94 -1.29 -11.26 -1.00
N LEU A 95 -0.67 -12.34 -0.53
CA LEU A 95 0.28 -13.12 -1.33
C LEU A 95 -0.46 -13.75 -2.51
N GLU A 96 0.03 -13.48 -3.73
CA GLU A 96 -0.54 -14.06 -4.94
C GLU A 96 -0.11 -15.53 -5.08
N ASP A 97 1.15 -15.82 -4.79
CA ASP A 97 1.77 -17.14 -4.91
C ASP A 97 2.35 -17.63 -3.58
N ASP A 98 2.64 -18.93 -3.51
CA ASP A 98 3.36 -19.54 -2.38
C ASP A 98 4.84 -19.10 -2.35
N LEU A 99 5.40 -18.99 -1.15
CA LEU A 99 6.80 -18.62 -0.95
C LEU A 99 7.71 -19.85 -1.14
N LEU A 100 8.41 -19.92 -2.28
CA LEU A 100 9.11 -21.13 -2.74
C LEU A 100 10.46 -21.41 -2.06
N TYR A 101 11.20 -20.37 -1.71
CA TYR A 101 12.55 -20.45 -1.14
C TYR A 101 12.53 -20.31 0.38
N ALA A 102 13.43 -21.00 1.07
CA ALA A 102 13.69 -20.77 2.49
C ALA A 102 14.47 -19.46 2.67
N GLY A 103 14.14 -18.69 3.71
CA GLY A 103 14.79 -17.42 4.00
C GLY A 103 13.79 -16.32 4.37
N ASN A 104 14.19 -15.09 4.12
CA ASN A 104 13.40 -13.89 4.38
C ASN A 104 12.80 -13.34 3.09
N TYR A 105 11.59 -12.81 3.22
CA TYR A 105 10.84 -12.14 2.16
C TYR A 105 10.47 -10.76 2.64
N GLN A 106 10.98 -9.72 2.01
CA GLN A 106 10.79 -8.35 2.49
C GLN A 106 10.55 -7.36 1.36
N ASP A 107 9.67 -6.40 1.64
CA ASP A 107 9.43 -5.24 0.80
C ASP A 107 9.10 -4.04 1.69
N VAL A 108 9.25 -2.85 1.13
CA VAL A 108 8.83 -1.59 1.76
C VAL A 108 7.88 -0.90 0.80
N ILE A 109 6.63 -0.71 1.26
CA ILE A 109 5.63 0.08 0.56
C ILE A 109 5.71 1.50 1.11
N GLU A 110 5.99 2.45 0.23
CA GLU A 110 5.95 3.88 0.55
C GLU A 110 4.58 4.42 0.16
N ILE A 111 3.95 5.12 1.10
CA ILE A 111 2.65 5.77 0.90
C ILE A 111 2.82 7.22 1.34
N ASP A 112 2.90 8.13 0.37
CA ASP A 112 2.93 9.54 0.68
C ASP A 112 1.54 10.15 0.53
N VAL A 113 1.19 11.04 1.46
CA VAL A 113 -0.12 11.68 1.53
C VAL A 113 0.08 13.18 1.46
N TYR A 114 -0.55 13.81 0.48
CA TYR A 114 -0.45 15.23 0.23
C TYR A 114 -1.83 15.89 0.18
N PRO A 115 -1.97 17.13 0.67
CA PRO A 115 -3.14 17.93 0.33
C PRO A 115 -3.18 18.18 -1.18
N SER A 116 -4.31 17.93 -1.80
CA SER A 116 -4.58 18.30 -3.19
C SER A 116 -5.01 19.77 -3.23
N ILE A 117 -4.08 20.66 -3.54
CA ILE A 117 -4.33 22.11 -3.63
C ILE A 117 -5.03 22.49 -4.96
N ASN A 118 -5.20 21.55 -5.90
CA ASN A 118 -5.81 21.81 -7.20
C ASN A 118 -7.02 20.88 -7.46
N ASP A 119 -8.22 21.40 -7.18
CA ASP A 119 -9.43 21.15 -7.99
C ASP A 119 -10.56 22.16 -7.63
N ILE A 120 -10.20 23.42 -7.34
CA ILE A 120 -11.15 24.52 -7.47
C ILE A 120 -11.18 24.84 -8.96
N LYS A 121 -12.09 24.21 -9.72
CA LYS A 121 -12.51 24.78 -11.01
C LYS A 121 -13.12 26.14 -10.68
N GLN A 122 -12.39 27.21 -10.97
CA GLN A 122 -12.98 28.55 -11.10
C GLN A 122 -13.95 28.56 -12.29
#